data_AF-A0A453T1B3-F1
#
_entry.id   AF-A0A453T1B3-F1
#
_cell.length_a   1.000
_cell.length_b   1.000
_cell.length_c   1.000
_cell.angle_alpha   90.00
_cell.angle_beta   90.00
_cell.angle_gamma   90.00
#
_symmetry.space_group_name_H-M   'P 1'
#
loop_
_entity.id
_entity.type
_entity.pdbx_description
1 polymer ?
#
loop_
_entity_poly.entity_id
_entity_poly.type
_entity_poly.pdbx_seq_one_letter_code
_entity_poly.pdbx_strand_id
1 'polypeptide(L)'
;TNQVLGLRLEYLGLQGAVPDMAPLATLPGLRVLSFANNNLTGAFPAGLSALPALKTLYLSRNRLAGDIPNGAFAAMRGLKKLFLGDNAFTGPIPGSITSPKLLVVQLARNRFQGAIPNFDQKELLLFDVSDNQLSGPIPEVLSRFDAASFQGEFDRSLHGDVPAHTCLRYPGA
;
A
#
# COMPACT_ATOMS: atom_id res chain seq x y z
N THR A 1 29.50 8.87 8.37
CA THR A 1 29.16 9.35 7.01
C THR A 1 27.71 9.80 7.00
N ASN A 2 27.43 11.02 6.53
CA ASN A 2 26.05 11.52 6.41
C ASN A 2 25.37 10.83 5.22
N GLN A 3 24.53 9.84 5.50
CA GLN A 3 23.69 9.21 4.49
C GLN A 3 22.30 9.84 4.48
N VAL A 4 21.73 10.04 3.30
CA VAL A 4 20.31 10.42 3.16
C VAL A 4 19.47 9.21 3.56
N LEU A 5 18.72 9.35 4.65
CA LEU A 5 17.85 8.28 5.18
C LEU A 5 16.40 8.40 4.73
N GLY A 6 15.98 9.59 4.30
CA GLY A 6 14.61 9.81 3.87
C GLY A 6 14.50 10.96 2.87
N LEU A 7 13.63 10.78 1.89
CA LEU A 7 13.19 11.80 0.95
C LEU A 7 11.70 12.00 1.15
N ARG A 8 11.30 13.20 1.61
CA ARG A 8 9.89 13.53 1.90
C ARG A 8 9.52 14.79 1.13
N LEU A 9 8.63 14.62 0.17
CA LEU A 9 8.20 15.65 -0.77
C LEU A 9 6.68 15.77 -0.72
N GLU A 10 6.14 15.94 0.49
CA GLU A 10 4.70 15.97 0.76
C GLU A 10 4.14 17.38 0.63
N TYR A 11 2.90 17.54 0.17
CA TYR A 11 2.19 18.83 0.10
C TYR A 11 2.89 19.91 -0.75
N LEU A 12 3.64 19.50 -1.77
CA LEU A 12 4.36 20.43 -2.66
C LEU A 12 3.57 20.73 -3.94
N GLY A 13 2.38 20.14 -4.10
CA GLY A 13 1.57 20.29 -5.30
C GLY A 13 2.24 19.71 -6.54
N LEU A 14 3.15 18.74 -6.38
CA LEU A 14 3.85 18.09 -7.50
C LEU A 14 2.84 17.50 -8.48
N GLN A 15 3.12 17.66 -9.78
CA GLN A 15 2.25 17.25 -10.88
C GLN A 15 3.02 16.40 -11.88
N GLY A 16 2.28 15.81 -12.81
CA GLY A 16 2.84 14.96 -13.85
C GLY A 16 3.02 13.51 -13.40
N ALA A 17 3.52 12.70 -14.33
CA ALA A 17 3.75 11.29 -14.06
C ALA A 17 4.87 11.10 -13.03
N VAL A 18 4.73 10.13 -12.14
CA VAL A 18 5.82 9.76 -11.23
C VAL A 18 7.00 9.24 -12.06
N PRO A 19 8.23 9.73 -11.83
CA PRO A 19 9.40 9.29 -12.57
C PRO A 19 9.81 7.86 -12.18
N ASP A 20 10.70 7.27 -12.98
CA ASP A 20 11.43 6.07 -12.59
C ASP A 20 12.28 6.36 -11.34
N MET A 21 12.18 5.48 -10.34
CA MET A 21 12.88 5.60 -9.06
C MET A 21 14.26 4.96 -9.06
N ALA A 22 14.66 4.26 -10.14
CA ALA A 22 15.97 3.63 -10.25
C ALA A 22 17.16 4.57 -9.93
N PRO A 23 17.16 5.88 -10.31
CA PRO A 23 18.24 6.79 -9.96
C PRO A 23 18.45 6.98 -8.44
N LEU A 24 17.41 6.76 -7.62
CA LEU A 24 17.50 6.86 -6.16
C LEU A 24 18.27 5.69 -5.53
N ALA A 25 18.60 4.64 -6.29
CA ALA A 25 19.46 3.55 -5.82
C ALA A 25 20.88 4.02 -5.45
N THR A 26 21.29 5.19 -5.94
CA THR A 26 22.52 5.89 -5.54
C THR A 26 22.52 6.37 -4.08
N LEU A 27 21.37 6.32 -3.41
CA LEU A 27 21.18 6.63 -1.99
C LEU A 27 21.04 5.33 -1.18
N PRO A 28 22.14 4.62 -0.86
CA PRO A 28 22.08 3.27 -0.28
C PRO A 28 21.45 3.23 1.12
N GLY A 29 21.38 4.37 1.81
CA GLY A 29 20.75 4.52 3.12
C GLY A 29 19.27 4.93 3.08
N LEU A 30 18.67 5.10 1.90
CA LEU A 30 17.31 5.62 1.77
C LEU A 30 16.28 4.61 2.31
N ARG A 31 15.66 4.96 3.44
CA ARG A 31 14.71 4.11 4.18
C ARG A 31 13.27 4.60 4.06
N VAL A 32 13.08 5.90 3.85
CA VAL A 32 11.75 6.51 3.72
C VAL A 32 11.66 7.26 2.41
N LEU A 33 10.65 6.93 1.60
CA LEU A 33 10.32 7.67 0.39
C LEU A 33 8.86 8.11 0.50
N SER A 34 8.63 9.42 0.43
CA SER A 34 7.29 9.98 0.53
C SER A 34 7.03 11.02 -0.56
N PHE A 35 6.00 10.76 -1.34
CA PHE A 35 5.39 11.68 -2.31
C PHE A 35 3.90 11.90 -2.02
N ALA A 36 3.45 11.57 -0.80
CA ALA A 36 2.05 11.66 -0.45
C ALA A 36 1.52 13.10 -0.49
N ASN A 37 0.22 13.25 -0.68
CA ASN A 37 -0.46 14.56 -0.74
C ASN A 37 0.08 15.47 -1.86
N ASN A 38 0.10 14.96 -3.08
CA ASN A 38 0.43 15.72 -4.28
C ASN A 38 -0.63 15.48 -5.37
N ASN A 39 -0.38 15.99 -6.57
CA ASN A 39 -1.23 15.80 -7.75
C ASN A 39 -0.54 14.90 -8.79
N LEU A 40 0.30 13.96 -8.35
CA LEU A 40 1.03 13.07 -9.23
C LEU A 40 0.07 12.12 -9.96
N THR A 41 0.35 11.85 -11.22
CA THR A 41 -0.44 10.99 -12.11
C THR A 41 0.40 9.81 -12.61
N GLY A 42 -0.16 9.00 -13.52
CA GLY A 42 0.53 7.87 -14.12
C GLY A 42 0.49 6.62 -13.25
N ALA A 43 1.30 5.63 -13.62
CA ALA A 43 1.31 4.30 -13.03
C ALA A 43 2.09 4.23 -11.71
N PHE A 44 2.05 3.07 -11.07
CA PHE A 44 2.92 2.76 -9.94
C PHE A 44 4.41 2.92 -10.34
N PRO A 45 5.26 3.57 -9.51
CA PRO A 45 6.59 3.97 -9.94
C PRO A 45 7.50 2.77 -10.22
N ALA A 46 8.11 2.75 -11.40
CA ALA A 46 9.15 1.78 -11.73
C ALA A 46 10.41 2.01 -10.86
N GLY A 47 11.27 1.01 -10.77
CA GLY A 47 12.57 1.13 -10.09
C GLY A 47 12.53 1.14 -8.55
N LEU A 48 11.37 1.14 -7.90
CA LEU A 48 11.26 1.06 -6.43
C LEU A 48 11.92 -0.21 -5.84
N SER A 49 11.92 -1.30 -6.59
CA SER A 49 12.57 -2.56 -6.24
C SER A 49 14.10 -2.45 -6.18
N ALA A 50 14.69 -1.42 -6.79
CA ALA A 50 16.13 -1.16 -6.78
C ALA A 50 16.60 -0.42 -5.51
N LEU A 51 15.71 -0.11 -4.57
CA LEU A 51 16.02 0.62 -3.34
C LEU A 51 16.24 -0.35 -2.17
N PRO A 52 17.49 -0.80 -1.90
CA PRO A 52 17.74 -1.97 -1.04
C PRO A 52 17.40 -1.73 0.43
N ALA A 53 17.46 -0.48 0.89
CA ALA A 53 17.23 -0.12 2.28
C ALA A 53 15.79 0.36 2.56
N LEU A 54 14.92 0.46 1.54
CA LEU A 54 13.61 1.08 1.69
C LEU A 54 12.75 0.31 2.71
N LYS A 55 12.25 1.03 3.71
CA LYS A 55 11.40 0.51 4.80
C LYS A 55 9.98 1.05 4.74
N THR A 56 9.79 2.24 4.19
CA THR A 56 8.50 2.90 4.18
C THR A 56 8.30 3.68 2.88
N LEU A 57 7.15 3.43 2.24
CA LEU A 57 6.74 4.08 1.01
C LEU A 57 5.37 4.74 1.22
N TYR A 58 5.33 6.06 1.03
CA TYR A 58 4.10 6.85 1.04
C TYR A 58 3.82 7.42 -0.35
N LEU A 59 2.75 6.95 -0.99
CA LEU A 59 2.23 7.46 -2.27
C LEU A 59 0.75 7.87 -2.16
N SER A 60 0.20 7.88 -0.95
CA SER A 60 -1.22 8.16 -0.73
C SER A 60 -1.62 9.58 -1.13
N ARG A 61 -2.90 9.79 -1.42
CA ARG A 61 -3.48 11.10 -1.78
C ARG A 61 -2.77 11.70 -2.98
N ASN A 62 -2.81 10.96 -4.08
CA ASN A 62 -2.37 11.39 -5.41
C ASN A 62 -3.45 11.00 -6.44
N ARG A 63 -3.12 11.08 -7.73
CA ARG A 63 -3.98 10.67 -8.84
C ARG A 63 -3.33 9.54 -9.63
N LEU A 64 -2.58 8.67 -8.95
CA LEU A 64 -1.93 7.51 -9.56
C LEU A 64 -2.98 6.51 -9.99
N ALA A 65 -2.80 5.89 -11.15
CA ALA A 65 -3.81 5.07 -11.79
C ALA A 65 -3.21 3.90 -12.57
N GLY A 66 -4.07 2.99 -13.00
CA GLY A 66 -3.67 1.77 -13.68
C GLY A 66 -3.25 0.66 -12.71
N ASP A 67 -2.85 -0.46 -13.29
CA ASP A 67 -2.56 -1.67 -12.53
C ASP A 67 -1.16 -1.64 -11.91
N ILE A 68 -1.01 -2.21 -10.72
CA ILE A 68 0.31 -2.41 -10.12
C ILE A 68 0.88 -3.73 -10.67
N PRO A 69 2.08 -3.74 -11.29
CA PRO A 69 2.66 -4.97 -11.82
C PRO A 69 2.78 -6.06 -10.76
N ASN A 70 2.42 -7.30 -11.11
CA ASN A 70 2.38 -8.42 -10.15
C ASN A 70 3.72 -8.65 -9.42
N GLY A 71 4.86 -8.30 -10.03
CA GLY A 71 6.20 -8.43 -9.45
C GLY A 71 6.75 -7.19 -8.74
N ALA A 72 5.99 -6.09 -8.64
CA ALA A 72 6.48 -4.80 -8.15
C ALA A 72 7.16 -4.85 -6.77
N PHE A 73 6.70 -5.74 -5.89
CA PHE A 73 7.18 -5.85 -4.50
C PHE A 73 8.13 -7.04 -4.27
N ALA A 74 8.37 -7.89 -5.27
CA ALA A 74 9.05 -9.17 -5.11
C ALA A 74 10.48 -9.04 -4.53
N ALA A 75 11.20 -7.98 -4.91
CA ALA A 75 12.56 -7.72 -4.43
C ALA A 75 12.62 -6.77 -3.22
N MET A 76 11.49 -6.19 -2.79
CA MET A 76 11.44 -5.16 -1.74
C MET A 76 11.46 -5.76 -0.32
N ARG A 77 12.28 -6.78 -0.05
CA ARG A 77 12.28 -7.58 1.20
C ARG A 77 12.39 -6.76 2.49
N GLY A 78 12.98 -5.57 2.40
CA GLY A 78 13.14 -4.64 3.51
C GLY A 78 11.89 -3.84 3.86
N LEU A 79 10.91 -3.73 2.96
CA LEU A 79 9.75 -2.86 3.11
C LEU A 79 8.87 -3.32 4.29
N LYS A 80 8.43 -2.36 5.09
CA LYS A 80 7.62 -2.61 6.30
C LYS A 80 6.29 -1.87 6.30
N LYS A 81 6.19 -0.73 5.63
CA LYS A 81 4.98 0.09 5.63
C LYS A 81 4.71 0.60 4.23
N LEU A 82 3.49 0.36 3.75
CA LEU A 82 3.05 0.69 2.41
C LEU A 82 1.73 1.46 2.48
N PHE A 83 1.74 2.68 1.94
CA PHE A 83 0.59 3.58 1.93
C PHE A 83 0.30 4.01 0.50
N LEU A 84 -0.75 3.44 -0.10
CA LEU A 84 -1.20 3.71 -1.47
C LEU A 84 -2.63 4.25 -1.52
N GLY A 85 -3.29 4.42 -0.37
CA GLY A 85 -4.68 4.86 -0.31
C GLY A 85 -4.95 6.23 -0.93
N ASP A 86 -6.20 6.52 -1.23
CA ASP A 86 -6.62 7.75 -1.92
C ASP A 86 -5.88 7.95 -3.27
N ASN A 87 -6.03 6.98 -4.17
CA ASN A 87 -5.53 7.03 -5.54
C ASN A 87 -6.60 6.45 -6.49
N ALA A 88 -6.23 6.14 -7.73
CA ALA A 88 -7.09 5.53 -8.73
C ALA A 88 -6.48 4.23 -9.30
N PHE A 89 -5.69 3.49 -8.50
CA PHE A 89 -5.13 2.20 -8.91
C PHE A 89 -6.25 1.21 -9.24
N THR A 90 -6.03 0.39 -10.28
CA THR A 90 -6.98 -0.60 -10.80
C THR A 90 -6.38 -2.01 -10.78
N GLY A 91 -7.15 -2.99 -11.25
CA GLY A 91 -6.69 -4.37 -11.37
C GLY A 91 -6.52 -5.05 -10.02
N PRO A 92 -5.93 -6.25 -9.98
CA PRO A 92 -5.75 -7.00 -8.74
C PRO A 92 -4.67 -6.38 -7.84
N ILE A 93 -4.81 -6.56 -6.53
CA ILE A 93 -3.69 -6.35 -5.61
C ILE A 93 -2.59 -7.38 -5.99
N PRO A 94 -1.37 -6.93 -6.32
CA PRO A 94 -0.33 -7.81 -6.83
C PRO A 94 0.08 -8.83 -5.75
N GLY A 95 0.18 -10.11 -6.11
CA GLY A 95 0.53 -11.17 -5.16
C GLY A 95 1.89 -10.98 -4.51
N SER A 96 2.84 -10.33 -5.20
CA SER A 96 4.16 -10.01 -4.63
C SER A 96 4.12 -9.06 -3.44
N ILE A 97 3.00 -8.36 -3.18
CA ILE A 97 2.83 -7.50 -1.99
C ILE A 97 3.07 -8.26 -0.68
N THR A 98 2.91 -9.59 -0.70
CA THR A 98 3.13 -10.49 0.44
C THR A 98 4.59 -10.91 0.62
N SER A 99 5.47 -10.60 -0.35
CA SER A 99 6.91 -10.91 -0.31
C SER A 99 7.65 -10.13 0.79
N PRO A 100 7.52 -8.79 0.92
CA PRO A 100 7.98 -8.10 2.11
C PRO A 100 7.12 -8.47 3.32
N LYS A 101 7.74 -8.77 4.47
CA LYS A 101 7.02 -8.94 5.75
C LYS A 101 6.55 -7.57 6.28
N LEU A 102 5.37 -7.14 5.82
CA LEU A 102 4.79 -5.83 6.11
C LEU A 102 4.17 -5.79 7.51
N LEU A 103 4.20 -4.59 8.09
CA LEU A 103 3.55 -4.23 9.35
C LEU A 103 2.33 -3.34 9.10
N VAL A 104 2.31 -2.57 8.01
CA VAL A 104 1.24 -1.66 7.65
C VAL A 104 0.96 -1.72 6.16
N VAL A 105 -0.31 -1.91 5.81
CA VAL A 105 -0.83 -1.88 4.44
C VAL A 105 -2.08 -1.00 4.43
N GLN A 106 -2.02 0.13 3.73
CA GLN A 106 -3.17 1.01 3.48
C GLN A 106 -3.37 1.17 1.98
N LEU A 107 -4.42 0.54 1.45
CA LEU A 107 -4.81 0.55 0.05
C LEU A 107 -6.20 1.19 -0.16
N ALA A 108 -6.82 1.64 0.93
CA ALA A 108 -8.19 2.15 0.91
C ALA A 108 -8.43 3.25 -0.13
N ARG A 109 -9.66 3.36 -0.63
CA ARG A 109 -10.09 4.41 -1.56
C ARG A 109 -9.26 4.37 -2.85
N ASN A 110 -9.32 3.23 -3.52
CA ASN A 110 -8.76 2.97 -4.85
C ASN A 110 -9.85 2.26 -5.70
N ARG A 111 -9.46 1.57 -6.77
CA ARG A 111 -10.34 0.75 -7.61
C ARG A 111 -9.76 -0.65 -7.82
N PHE A 112 -9.06 -1.18 -6.82
CA PHE A 112 -8.53 -2.54 -6.87
C PHE A 112 -9.67 -3.56 -6.98
N GLN A 113 -9.44 -4.63 -7.71
CA GLN A 113 -10.42 -5.66 -8.05
C GLN A 113 -9.94 -7.05 -7.65
N GLY A 114 -10.85 -8.02 -7.64
CA GLY A 114 -10.52 -9.42 -7.40
C GLY A 114 -10.18 -9.72 -5.93
N ALA A 115 -9.53 -10.86 -5.71
CA ALA A 115 -9.28 -11.36 -4.37
C ALA A 115 -8.13 -10.65 -3.64
N ILE A 116 -8.29 -10.54 -2.31
CA ILE A 116 -7.23 -10.11 -1.41
C ILE A 116 -6.16 -11.23 -1.37
N PRO A 117 -4.89 -10.95 -1.68
CA PRO A 117 -3.81 -11.92 -1.57
C PRO A 117 -3.70 -12.47 -0.13
N ASN A 118 -3.27 -13.72 0.03
CA ASN A 118 -3.10 -14.28 1.37
C ASN A 118 -1.89 -13.65 2.08
N PHE A 119 -2.15 -12.72 3.01
CA PHE A 119 -1.12 -12.11 3.86
C PHE A 119 -0.75 -13.03 5.02
N ASP A 120 0.04 -14.08 4.77
CA ASP A 120 0.61 -14.93 5.82
C ASP A 120 1.72 -14.21 6.62
N GLN A 121 1.28 -13.18 7.35
CA GLN A 121 2.08 -12.20 8.06
C GLN A 121 1.40 -11.89 9.40
N LYS A 122 1.73 -12.70 10.42
CA LYS A 122 1.22 -12.53 11.79
C LYS A 122 1.59 -11.18 12.42
N GLU A 123 2.70 -10.60 11.96
CA GLU A 123 3.21 -9.29 12.41
C GLU A 123 2.49 -8.09 11.78
N LEU A 124 1.55 -8.29 10.85
CA LEU A 124 0.80 -7.19 10.24
C LEU A 124 -0.08 -6.52 11.32
N LEU A 125 0.14 -5.23 11.55
CA LEU A 125 -0.48 -4.46 12.65
C LEU A 125 -1.64 -3.59 12.17
N LEU A 126 -1.60 -3.17 10.91
CA LEU A 126 -2.63 -2.34 10.30
C LEU A 126 -2.85 -2.81 8.86
N PHE A 127 -4.10 -3.11 8.55
CA PHE A 127 -4.55 -3.46 7.21
C PHE A 127 -5.83 -2.69 6.92
N ASP A 128 -5.87 -2.03 5.76
CA ASP A 128 -7.06 -1.33 5.29
C ASP A 128 -7.10 -1.38 3.76
N VAL A 129 -8.16 -1.98 3.24
CA VAL A 129 -8.46 -2.10 1.81
C VAL A 129 -9.81 -1.50 1.46
N SER A 130 -10.47 -0.83 2.41
CA SER A 130 -11.82 -0.31 2.24
C SER A 130 -12.01 0.61 1.03
N ASP A 131 -13.24 0.76 0.57
CA ASP A 131 -13.60 1.59 -0.57
C ASP A 131 -12.81 1.21 -1.85
N ASN A 132 -12.77 -0.09 -2.16
CA ASN A 132 -12.28 -0.64 -3.43
C ASN A 132 -13.39 -1.40 -4.20
N GLN A 133 -13.01 -2.30 -5.11
CA GLN A 133 -13.89 -3.17 -5.90
C GLN A 133 -13.48 -4.65 -5.71
N LEU A 134 -12.98 -4.98 -4.52
CA LEU A 134 -12.46 -6.31 -4.20
C LEU A 134 -13.60 -7.32 -4.05
N SER A 135 -13.29 -8.59 -4.30
CA SER A 135 -14.24 -9.70 -4.28
C SER A 135 -13.59 -10.98 -3.78
N GLY A 136 -14.38 -12.00 -3.45
CA GLY A 136 -13.86 -13.28 -2.98
C GLY A 136 -13.73 -13.38 -1.45
N PRO A 137 -13.12 -14.46 -0.93
CA PRO A 137 -13.04 -14.66 0.50
C PRO A 137 -12.04 -13.72 1.16
N ILE A 138 -12.36 -13.22 2.36
CA ILE A 138 -11.37 -12.59 3.25
C ILE A 138 -10.43 -13.70 3.77
N PRO A 139 -9.11 -13.62 3.52
CA PRO A 139 -8.16 -14.56 4.11
C PRO A 139 -8.27 -14.61 5.64
N GLU A 140 -8.33 -15.80 6.22
CA GLU A 140 -8.56 -16.01 7.67
C GLU A 140 -7.63 -15.17 8.55
N VAL A 141 -6.35 -15.06 8.18
CA VAL A 141 -5.35 -14.25 8.90
C VAL A 141 -5.71 -12.76 9.02
N LEU A 142 -6.53 -12.25 8.09
CA LEU A 142 -7.00 -10.87 8.06
C LEU A 142 -8.30 -10.66 8.83
N SER A 143 -8.99 -11.73 9.27
CA SER A 143 -10.18 -11.64 10.11
C SER A 143 -9.93 -11.02 11.50
N ARG A 144 -8.68 -10.76 11.86
CA ARG A 144 -8.33 -10.05 13.10
C ARG A 144 -8.48 -8.53 13.01
N PHE A 145 -8.66 -7.98 11.81
CA PHE A 145 -8.79 -6.53 11.59
C PHE A 145 -10.25 -6.08 11.67
N ASP A 146 -10.47 -4.80 11.94
CA ASP A 146 -11.82 -4.22 12.04
C ASP A 146 -12.59 -4.43 10.72
N ALA A 147 -13.90 -4.68 10.80
CA ALA A 147 -14.76 -4.79 9.61
C ALA A 147 -14.70 -3.53 8.73
N ALA A 148 -14.44 -2.36 9.31
CA ALA A 148 -14.22 -1.11 8.60
C ALA A 148 -13.03 -1.15 7.63
N SER A 149 -12.04 -2.03 7.86
CA SER A 149 -10.91 -2.25 6.93
C SER A 149 -11.32 -2.89 5.60
N PHE A 150 -12.55 -3.38 5.49
CA PHE A 150 -13.09 -4.11 4.33
C PHE A 150 -14.44 -3.52 3.85
N GLN A 151 -14.86 -2.38 4.38
CA GLN A 151 -16.14 -1.76 4.01
C GLN A 151 -16.05 -1.08 2.64
N GLY A 152 -17.20 -0.77 2.03
CA GLY A 152 -17.22 0.05 0.81
C GLY A 152 -16.76 -0.68 -0.46
N GLU A 153 -16.48 -1.98 -0.38
CA GLU A 153 -16.24 -2.79 -1.57
C GLU A 153 -17.48 -2.81 -2.46
N PHE A 154 -17.31 -2.27 -3.67
CA PHE A 154 -18.42 -1.93 -4.57
C PHE A 154 -19.22 -3.16 -5.02
N ASP A 155 -18.56 -4.29 -5.11
CA ASP A 155 -19.18 -5.59 -5.27
C ASP A 155 -19.35 -6.19 -3.87
N ARG A 156 -20.58 -6.49 -3.46
CA ARG A 156 -20.91 -7.08 -2.14
C ARG A 156 -20.45 -8.55 -2.04
N SER A 157 -19.32 -8.86 -2.66
CA SER A 157 -18.79 -10.18 -2.91
C SER A 157 -17.52 -10.44 -2.12
N LEU A 158 -17.02 -9.50 -1.29
CA LEU A 158 -16.20 -9.92 -0.16
C LEU A 158 -17.07 -10.75 0.79
N HIS A 159 -16.72 -12.03 0.91
CA HIS A 159 -17.41 -13.01 1.73
C HIS A 159 -16.43 -13.76 2.63
N GLY A 160 -16.92 -14.60 3.53
CA GLY A 160 -16.15 -15.12 4.67
C GLY A 160 -16.56 -14.42 5.95
N ASP A 161 -16.04 -14.88 7.10
CA ASP A 161 -16.33 -14.28 8.39
C ASP A 161 -15.78 -12.85 8.43
N VAL A 162 -16.56 -11.89 7.92
CA VAL A 162 -16.35 -10.47 8.20
C VAL A 162 -16.31 -10.38 9.72
N PRO A 163 -15.23 -9.89 10.33
CA PRO A 163 -15.05 -9.93 11.76
C PRO A 163 -16.20 -9.20 12.44
N ALA A 164 -17.17 -9.97 12.92
CA ALA A 164 -18.14 -9.47 13.84
C ALA A 164 -17.34 -9.17 15.11
N HIS A 165 -17.27 -7.90 15.47
CA HIS A 165 -16.72 -7.39 16.73
C HIS A 165 -15.20 -7.15 16.76
N THR A 166 -14.81 -5.91 16.45
CA THR A 166 -13.93 -5.15 17.36
C THR A 166 -14.12 -3.65 17.15
N CYS A 167 -15.19 -3.09 17.72
CA CYS A 167 -15.15 -1.68 18.13
C CYS A 167 -14.05 -1.53 19.19
N LEU A 168 -12.80 -1.34 18.76
CA LEU A 168 -11.77 -0.82 19.64
C LEU A 168 -11.96 0.69 19.69
N ARG A 169 -12.54 1.12 20.81
CA ARG A 169 -12.51 2.50 21.28
C ARG A 169 -11.12 3.10 21.01
N TYR A 170 -11.10 4.22 20.31
CA TYR A 170 -10.02 5.20 20.42
C TYR A 170 -9.74 5.49 21.90
N PRO A 171 -8.50 5.41 22.38
CA PRO A 171 -8.05 6.17 23.54
C PRO A 171 -7.41 7.48 23.05
N GLY A 172 -7.94 8.62 23.54
CA GLY A 172 -7.36 9.97 23.44
C GLY A 172 -7.95 10.79 22.28
N ALA A 173 -8.58 11.96 22.46
CA ALA A 173 -8.28 13.09 23.37
C ALA A 173 -6.81 13.52 23.32
#